data_AF-A0A7J5WX27-F1
#
_entry.id   AF-A0A7J5WX27-F1
#
_cell.length_a   1.000
_cell.length_b   1.000
_cell.length_c   1.000
_cell.angle_alpha   90.00
_cell.angle_beta   90.00
_cell.angle_gamma   90.00
#
_symmetry.space_group_name_H-M   'P 1'
#
loop_
_entity.id
_entity.type
_entity.pdbx_description
1 polymer ?
#
loop_
_entity_poly.entity_id
_entity_poly.type
_entity_poly.pdbx_seq_one_letter_code
_entity_poly.pdbx_strand_id
1 'polypeptide(L)'
;MHGMYDISNGDFLYVLATFVVCPVEWVNAYEWRKLTSHEIRGLTNYYRRLGQLMGIKDIPETYEGFKQFYEDYETANFAFSPDALAVADSTLDLLGTFMPYKLLSRAVVRRMSFALMDDRLLNAFKYPKPTLVERILVRGGLKARGLAIRLFFPPRTEPLFGRQTKQIRSYPNGYRLEELGTFGAGCPVPGASNPEKGSGAAQSAPTGCPVPHDLIAEDARQATGS
;
A
#
# COMPACT_ATOMS: atom_id res chain seq x y z
N MET A 1 -16.86 -0.86 -3.05
CA MET A 1 -15.86 -1.07 -1.99
C MET A 1 -15.83 0.08 -0.99
N HIS A 2 -15.31 1.27 -1.32
CA HIS A 2 -15.18 2.35 -0.33
C HIS A 2 -16.47 3.14 -0.03
N GLY A 3 -17.41 3.25 -0.99
CA GLY A 3 -18.66 4.00 -0.80
C GLY A 3 -19.68 3.37 0.17
N MET A 4 -19.33 2.28 0.84
CA MET A 4 -20.17 1.66 1.88
C MET A 4 -19.94 2.29 3.26
N TYR A 5 -18.87 3.07 3.40
CA TYR A 5 -18.48 3.74 4.64
C TYR A 5 -18.73 5.23 4.52
N ASP A 6 -19.06 5.86 5.65
CA ASP A 6 -19.21 7.30 5.75
C ASP A 6 -17.84 7.98 5.89
N ILE A 7 -17.12 8.06 4.77
CA ILE A 7 -15.79 8.69 4.68
C ILE A 7 -15.93 9.98 3.88
N SER A 8 -15.43 11.07 4.44
CA SER A 8 -15.52 12.37 3.77
C SER A 8 -14.67 12.41 2.50
N ASN A 9 -15.03 13.30 1.55
CA ASN A 9 -14.18 13.52 0.37
C ASN A 9 -12.76 13.99 0.76
N GLY A 10 -12.65 14.80 1.82
CA GLY A 10 -11.37 15.28 2.34
C GLY A 10 -10.48 14.13 2.82
N ASP A 11 -11.03 13.18 3.58
CA ASP A 11 -10.30 12.00 4.05
C ASP A 11 -9.87 11.11 2.87
N PHE A 12 -10.74 10.90 1.89
CA PHE A 12 -10.38 10.16 0.68
C PHE A 12 -9.25 10.84 -0.09
N LEU A 13 -9.33 12.16 -0.26
CA LEU A 13 -8.31 12.93 -0.96
C LEU A 13 -6.99 12.94 -0.19
N TYR A 14 -7.02 12.99 1.14
CA TYR A 14 -5.84 12.86 2.00
C TYR A 14 -5.17 11.49 1.84
N VAL A 15 -5.94 10.41 1.92
CA VAL A 15 -5.40 9.07 1.69
C VAL A 15 -4.81 8.95 0.27
N LEU A 16 -5.49 9.48 -0.75
CA LEU A 16 -4.97 9.53 -2.11
C LEU A 16 -3.65 10.32 -2.18
N ALA A 17 -3.56 11.46 -1.51
CA ALA A 17 -2.35 12.28 -1.47
C ALA A 17 -1.18 11.54 -0.81
N THR A 18 -1.43 10.72 0.23
CA THR A 18 -0.37 9.91 0.86
C THR A 18 0.29 8.94 -0.12
N PHE A 19 -0.47 8.39 -1.09
CA PHE A 19 0.06 7.50 -2.13
C PHE A 19 0.90 8.23 -3.20
N VAL A 20 0.74 9.55 -3.33
CA VAL A 20 1.52 10.38 -4.25
C VAL A 20 2.77 10.92 -3.54
N VAL A 21 2.58 11.56 -2.39
CA VAL A 21 3.62 12.32 -1.69
C VAL A 21 4.59 11.40 -0.98
N CYS A 22 4.10 10.50 -0.12
CA CYS A 22 4.98 9.71 0.76
C CYS A 22 5.96 8.82 -0.04
N PRO A 23 5.56 8.11 -1.12
CA PRO A 23 6.51 7.33 -1.92
C PRO A 23 7.58 8.19 -2.60
N VAL A 24 7.20 9.36 -3.14
CA VAL A 24 8.16 10.26 -3.81
C VAL A 24 9.19 10.78 -2.82
N GLU A 25 8.74 11.23 -1.64
CA GLU A 25 9.64 11.71 -0.59
C GLU A 25 10.54 10.60 -0.06
N TRP A 26 9.98 9.41 0.18
CA TRP A 26 10.76 8.25 0.65
C TRP A 26 11.85 7.85 -0.34
N VAL A 27 11.50 7.66 -1.61
CA VAL A 27 12.45 7.25 -2.66
C VAL A 27 13.54 8.29 -2.81
N ASN A 28 13.18 9.58 -2.89
CA ASN A 28 14.16 10.65 -3.08
C ASN A 28 15.08 10.86 -1.87
N ALA A 29 14.64 10.48 -0.67
CA ALA A 29 15.41 10.64 0.57
C ALA A 29 16.32 9.43 0.87
N TYR A 30 15.86 8.20 0.60
CA TYR A 30 16.46 6.99 1.16
C TYR A 30 16.84 5.91 0.15
N GLU A 31 16.29 5.92 -1.06
CA GLU A 31 16.60 4.88 -2.04
C GLU A 31 17.84 5.20 -2.87
N TRP A 32 18.31 4.20 -3.62
CA TRP A 32 19.57 4.24 -4.36
C TRP A 32 19.62 5.29 -5.48
N ARG A 33 18.47 5.77 -5.95
CA ARG A 33 18.34 6.88 -6.90
C ARG A 33 17.12 7.74 -6.58
N LYS A 34 17.16 8.98 -7.07
CA LYS A 34 16.00 9.87 -7.11
C LYS A 34 15.09 9.52 -8.29
N LEU A 35 13.82 9.86 -8.15
CA LEU A 35 12.86 9.86 -9.24
C LEU A 35 13.12 11.05 -10.16
N THR A 36 12.94 10.83 -11.45
CA THR A 36 12.95 11.89 -12.46
C THR A 36 11.65 12.68 -12.44
N SER A 37 11.65 13.88 -13.03
CA SER A 37 10.43 14.68 -13.19
C SER A 37 9.36 13.98 -14.03
N HIS A 38 9.76 13.12 -14.98
CA HIS A 38 8.83 12.33 -15.77
C HIS A 38 8.15 11.24 -14.93
N GLU A 39 8.91 10.53 -14.09
CA GLU A 39 8.36 9.50 -13.19
C GLU A 39 7.40 10.10 -12.16
N ILE A 40 7.75 11.25 -11.57
CA ILE A 40 6.87 11.95 -10.60
C ILE A 40 5.56 12.37 -11.26
N ARG A 41 5.62 12.95 -12.47
CA ARG A 41 4.40 13.30 -13.23
C ARG A 41 3.57 12.07 -13.59
N GLY A 42 4.22 10.98 -14.00
CA GLY A 42 3.55 9.71 -14.30
C GLY A 42 2.81 9.14 -13.10
N LEU A 43 3.46 9.07 -11.94
CA LEU A 43 2.86 8.63 -10.68
C LEU A 43 1.69 9.52 -10.26
N THR A 44 1.86 10.84 -10.36
CA THR A 44 0.82 11.83 -10.04
C THR A 44 -0.41 11.63 -10.93
N ASN A 45 -0.22 11.52 -12.24
CA ASN A 45 -1.33 11.30 -13.19
C ASN A 45 -2.02 9.96 -13.01
N TYR A 46 -1.27 8.91 -12.67
CA TYR A 46 -1.83 7.61 -12.34
C TYR A 46 -2.82 7.70 -11.16
N TYR A 47 -2.39 8.31 -10.04
CA TYR A 47 -3.26 8.45 -8.87
C TYR A 47 -4.38 9.46 -9.08
N ARG A 48 -4.18 10.51 -9.88
CA ARG A 48 -5.29 11.38 -10.34
C ARG A 48 -6.38 10.57 -11.03
N ARG A 49 -5.99 9.73 -12.00
CA ARG A 49 -6.96 8.89 -12.72
C ARG A 49 -7.63 7.88 -11.80
N LEU A 50 -6.89 7.25 -10.89
CA LEU A 50 -7.44 6.34 -9.90
C LEU A 50 -8.49 7.04 -9.01
N GLY A 51 -8.16 8.22 -8.47
CA GLY A 51 -9.06 8.99 -7.62
C GLY A 51 -10.34 9.43 -8.35
N GLN A 52 -10.22 9.86 -9.62
CA GLN A 52 -11.39 10.19 -10.46
C GLN A 52 -12.31 8.98 -10.64
N LEU A 53 -11.75 7.79 -10.89
CA LEU A 53 -12.52 6.54 -11.01
C LEU A 53 -13.17 6.12 -9.68
N MET A 54 -12.60 6.56 -8.56
CA MET A 54 -13.19 6.39 -7.22
C MET A 54 -14.24 7.45 -6.88
N GLY A 55 -14.45 8.47 -7.73
CA GLY A 55 -15.38 9.56 -7.48
C GLY A 55 -14.88 10.65 -6.53
N ILE A 56 -13.57 10.69 -6.25
CA ILE A 56 -12.95 11.71 -5.40
C ILE A 56 -12.94 13.05 -6.16
N LYS A 57 -13.31 14.13 -5.47
CA LYS A 57 -13.40 15.49 -6.01
C LYS A 57 -12.19 16.33 -5.63
N ASP A 58 -11.99 17.43 -6.36
CA ASP A 58 -10.99 18.46 -6.08
C ASP A 58 -9.53 17.96 -6.05
N ILE A 59 -9.23 16.96 -6.89
CA ILE A 59 -7.91 16.33 -6.96
C ILE A 59 -6.88 17.30 -7.58
N PRO A 60 -5.77 17.63 -6.89
CA PRO A 60 -4.72 18.51 -7.42
C PRO A 60 -4.08 18.02 -8.72
N GLU A 61 -3.71 18.96 -9.60
CA GLU A 61 -3.15 18.66 -10.93
C GLU A 61 -1.68 18.30 -10.95
N THR A 62 -0.94 18.83 -9.99
CA THR A 62 0.51 18.71 -9.93
C THR A 62 0.93 18.02 -8.64
N TYR A 63 2.15 17.49 -8.64
CA TYR A 63 2.76 16.93 -7.44
C TYR A 63 2.84 17.97 -6.32
N GLU A 64 3.19 19.21 -6.67
CA GLU A 64 3.28 20.33 -5.74
C GLU A 64 1.91 20.66 -5.12
N GLY A 65 0.83 20.58 -5.92
CA GLY A 65 -0.53 20.73 -5.42
C GLY A 65 -0.93 19.63 -4.44
N PHE A 66 -0.57 18.37 -4.72
CA PHE A 66 -0.76 17.26 -3.78
C PHE A 66 0.04 17.47 -2.49
N LYS A 67 1.30 17.90 -2.59
CA LYS A 67 2.17 18.14 -1.44
C LYS A 67 1.63 19.26 -0.55
N GLN A 68 1.20 20.36 -1.13
CA GLN A 68 0.59 21.47 -0.40
C GLN A 68 -0.69 21.01 0.30
N PHE A 69 -1.60 20.36 -0.43
CA PHE A 69 -2.83 19.82 0.16
C PHE A 69 -2.55 18.85 1.30
N TYR A 70 -1.57 17.95 1.13
CA TYR A 70 -1.15 16.99 2.17
C TYR A 70 -0.70 17.71 3.44
N GLU A 71 0.20 18.69 3.33
CA GLU A 71 0.71 19.46 4.48
C GLU A 71 -0.40 20.27 5.18
N ASP A 72 -1.27 20.91 4.41
CA ASP A 72 -2.40 21.70 4.92
C ASP A 72 -3.42 20.80 5.62
N TYR A 73 -3.75 19.66 5.02
CA TYR A 73 -4.70 18.71 5.57
C TYR A 73 -4.22 18.16 6.90
N GLU A 74 -2.97 17.70 6.96
CA GLU A 74 -2.42 17.24 8.21
C GLU A 74 -2.43 18.38 9.24
N THR A 75 -2.06 19.60 8.86
CA THR A 75 -1.95 20.73 9.80
C THR A 75 -3.29 21.06 10.44
N ALA A 76 -4.37 20.99 9.67
CA ALA A 76 -5.72 21.22 10.15
C ALA A 76 -6.30 20.05 10.95
N ASN A 77 -5.94 18.79 10.63
CA ASN A 77 -6.67 17.61 11.11
C ASN A 77 -5.90 16.69 12.07
N PHE A 78 -4.57 16.80 12.17
CA PHE A 78 -3.80 15.93 13.07
C PHE A 78 -4.12 16.24 14.52
N ALA A 79 -4.80 15.29 15.16
CA ALA A 79 -5.18 15.34 16.55
C ALA A 79 -5.02 13.96 17.18
N PHE A 80 -4.94 13.93 18.52
CA PHE A 80 -4.91 12.69 19.26
C PHE A 80 -6.27 11.98 19.20
N SER A 81 -6.25 10.69 18.89
CA SER A 81 -7.39 9.78 19.03
C SER A 81 -6.92 8.45 19.64
N PRO A 82 -7.64 7.91 20.66
CA PRO A 82 -7.29 6.62 21.25
C PRO A 82 -7.39 5.46 20.25
N ASP A 83 -8.36 5.51 19.33
CA ASP A 83 -8.55 4.48 18.32
C ASP A 83 -7.42 4.52 17.28
N ALA A 84 -7.02 5.72 16.86
CA ALA A 84 -5.89 5.90 15.95
C ALA A 84 -4.57 5.42 16.58
N LEU A 85 -4.38 5.65 17.89
CA LEU A 85 -3.23 5.12 18.63
C LEU A 85 -3.23 3.59 18.68
N ALA A 86 -4.38 2.96 18.94
CA ALA A 86 -4.49 1.50 18.99
C ALA A 86 -4.15 0.85 17.63
N VAL A 87 -4.60 1.48 16.53
CA VAL A 87 -4.24 1.06 15.17
C VAL A 87 -2.73 1.23 14.93
N ALA A 88 -2.17 2.39 15.27
CA ALA A 88 -0.74 2.66 15.10
C ALA A 88 0.14 1.66 15.88
N ASP A 89 -0.22 1.34 17.12
CA ASP A 89 0.49 0.35 17.94
C ASP A 89 0.42 -1.05 17.31
N SER A 90 -0.75 -1.45 16.83
CA SER A 90 -0.93 -2.72 16.12
C SER A 90 -0.09 -2.78 14.84
N THR A 91 0.02 -1.67 14.09
CA THR A 91 0.86 -1.58 12.89
C THR A 91 2.36 -1.70 13.24
N LEU A 92 2.82 -1.04 14.31
CA LEU A 92 4.22 -1.13 14.76
C LEU A 92 4.57 -2.55 15.22
N ASP A 93 3.65 -3.23 15.88
CA ASP A 93 3.83 -4.62 16.30
C ASP A 93 3.89 -5.56 15.09
N LEU A 94 3.00 -5.36 14.13
CA LEU A 94 2.97 -6.11 12.88
C LEU A 94 4.28 -5.94 12.09
N LEU A 95 4.81 -4.72 12.02
CA LEU A 95 6.09 -4.41 11.37
C LEU A 95 7.24 -5.26 11.94
N GLY A 96 7.26 -5.44 13.26
CA GLY A 96 8.23 -6.28 13.95
C GLY A 96 8.19 -7.76 13.55
N THR A 97 7.15 -8.22 12.86
CA THR A 97 7.04 -9.62 12.41
C THR A 97 7.69 -9.89 11.05
N PHE A 98 8.08 -8.85 10.30
CA PHE A 98 8.68 -8.98 8.98
C PHE A 98 10.21 -8.96 9.04
N MET A 99 10.87 -9.66 8.12
CA MET A 99 12.32 -9.54 7.96
C MET A 99 12.69 -8.15 7.39
N PRO A 100 13.77 -7.50 7.87
CA PRO A 100 14.71 -7.99 8.89
C PRO A 100 14.30 -7.70 10.34
N TYR A 101 13.25 -6.90 10.57
CA TYR A 101 12.82 -6.45 11.90
C TYR A 101 12.48 -7.56 12.89
N LYS A 102 12.07 -8.74 12.40
CA LYS A 102 11.86 -9.95 13.21
C LYS A 102 13.09 -10.40 14.00
N LEU A 103 14.29 -9.98 13.59
CA LEU A 103 15.54 -10.28 14.30
C LEU A 103 15.85 -9.28 15.42
N LEU A 104 15.12 -8.15 15.49
CA LEU A 104 15.34 -7.09 16.47
C LEU A 104 14.31 -7.18 17.59
N SER A 105 14.63 -6.61 18.76
CA SER A 105 13.65 -6.50 19.84
C SER A 105 12.55 -5.50 19.46
N ARG A 106 11.33 -5.74 19.98
CA ARG A 106 10.17 -4.86 19.76
C ARG A 106 10.46 -3.40 20.12
N ALA A 107 11.22 -3.18 21.19
CA ALA A 107 11.62 -1.84 21.62
C ALA A 107 12.50 -1.14 20.58
N VAL A 108 13.48 -1.85 20.00
CA VAL A 108 14.36 -1.30 18.96
C VAL A 108 13.56 -0.97 17.70
N VAL A 109 12.69 -1.87 17.25
CA VAL A 109 11.83 -1.62 16.07
C VAL A 109 10.99 -0.37 16.28
N ARG A 110 10.33 -0.23 17.44
CA ARG A 110 9.53 0.96 17.77
C ARG A 110 10.37 2.24 17.78
N ARG A 111 11.55 2.23 18.40
CA ARG A 111 12.45 3.40 18.40
C ARG A 111 12.91 3.78 16.99
N MET A 112 13.23 2.80 16.16
CA MET A 112 13.56 3.03 14.75
C MET A 112 12.37 3.64 13.99
N SER A 113 11.16 3.12 14.19
CA SER A 113 9.95 3.67 13.57
C SER A 113 9.72 5.12 14.01
N PHE A 114 9.87 5.44 15.30
CA PHE A 114 9.74 6.82 15.79
C PHE A 114 10.78 7.77 15.19
N ALA A 115 12.01 7.29 14.94
CA ALA A 115 13.06 8.07 14.29
C ALA A 115 12.71 8.45 12.83
N LEU A 116 11.86 7.66 12.17
CA LEU A 116 11.39 7.90 10.81
C LEU A 116 10.16 8.81 10.76
N MET A 117 9.27 8.73 11.74
CA MET A 117 8.10 9.61 11.84
C MET A 117 8.50 11.09 12.01
N ASP A 118 7.72 11.99 11.42
CA ASP A 118 7.83 13.43 11.67
C ASP A 118 7.30 13.80 13.06
N ASP A 119 7.59 15.03 13.50
CA ASP A 119 7.21 15.48 14.84
C ASP A 119 5.70 15.67 15.00
N ARG A 120 4.96 15.98 13.94
CA ARG A 120 3.51 16.23 14.00
C ARG A 120 2.78 14.92 14.27
N LEU A 121 3.16 13.86 13.57
CA LEU A 121 2.65 12.50 13.78
C LEU A 121 3.02 11.95 15.16
N LEU A 122 4.27 12.14 15.61
CA LEU A 122 4.70 11.75 16.95
C LEU A 122 3.88 12.45 18.04
N ASN A 123 3.62 13.75 17.88
CA ASN A 123 2.80 14.51 18.82
C ASN A 123 1.34 14.02 18.80
N ALA A 124 0.78 13.75 17.62
CA ALA A 124 -0.60 13.25 17.47
C ALA A 124 -0.80 11.91 18.20
N PHE A 125 0.16 10.98 18.10
CA PHE A 125 0.10 9.70 18.81
C PHE A 125 0.60 9.76 20.26
N LYS A 126 1.16 10.89 20.70
CA LYS A 126 1.85 11.02 22.00
C LYS A 126 3.00 10.01 22.17
N TYR A 127 3.69 9.69 21.09
CA TYR A 127 4.85 8.81 21.12
C TYR A 127 6.10 9.53 21.66
N PRO A 128 7.04 8.79 22.28
CA PRO A 128 8.28 9.39 22.77
C PRO A 128 9.13 9.87 21.60
N LYS A 129 9.54 11.14 21.66
CA LYS A 129 10.38 11.72 20.61
C LYS A 129 11.72 10.97 20.51
N PRO A 130 12.19 10.64 19.29
CA PRO A 130 13.52 10.11 19.09
C PRO A 130 14.56 11.20 19.40
N THR A 131 15.70 10.79 19.93
CA THR A 131 16.86 11.68 20.06
C THR A 131 17.40 12.04 18.68
N LEU A 132 18.15 13.14 18.60
CA LEU A 132 18.80 13.56 17.36
C LEU A 132 19.75 12.46 16.84
N VAL A 133 20.44 11.78 17.75
CA VAL A 133 21.36 10.67 17.41
C VAL A 133 20.60 9.51 16.77
N GLU A 134 19.47 9.09 17.33
CA GLU A 134 18.65 8.04 16.73
C GLU A 134 18.14 8.43 15.34
N ARG A 135 17.68 9.67 15.16
CA ARG A 135 17.26 10.18 13.83
C ARG A 135 18.41 10.11 12.82
N ILE A 136 19.61 10.55 13.21
CA ILE A 136 20.80 10.53 12.34
C ILE A 136 21.19 9.09 12.00
N LEU A 137 21.26 8.20 12.99
CA LEU A 137 21.67 6.81 12.78
C LEU A 137 20.70 6.05 11.88
N VAL A 138 19.40 6.16 12.13
CA VAL A 138 18.38 5.45 11.36
C VAL A 138 18.31 5.97 9.92
N ARG A 139 18.21 7.30 9.75
CA ARG A 139 18.15 7.92 8.42
C ARG A 139 19.45 7.76 7.65
N GLY A 140 20.58 7.87 8.34
CA GLY A 140 21.92 7.63 7.80
C GLY A 140 22.11 6.19 7.35
N GLY A 141 21.66 5.21 8.15
CA GLY A 141 21.69 3.80 7.81
C GLY A 141 20.86 3.48 6.56
N LEU A 142 19.67 4.08 6.41
CA LEU A 142 18.86 3.92 5.20
C LEU A 142 19.55 4.52 3.96
N LYS A 143 20.15 5.70 4.08
CA LYS A 143 20.92 6.30 2.98
C LYS A 143 22.16 5.47 2.62
N ALA A 144 22.85 4.94 3.62
CA ALA A 144 23.98 4.04 3.43
C ALA A 144 23.56 2.74 2.73
N ARG A 145 22.40 2.16 3.10
CA ARG A 145 21.79 1.04 2.38
C ARG A 145 21.54 1.39 0.92
N GLY A 146 20.90 2.54 0.64
CA GLY A 146 20.64 3.00 -0.73
C GLY A 146 21.93 3.13 -1.54
N LEU A 147 22.98 3.71 -0.95
CA LEU A 147 24.29 3.83 -1.59
C LEU A 147 24.96 2.46 -1.83
N ALA A 148 24.89 1.55 -0.85
CA ALA A 148 25.40 0.19 -1.01
C ALA A 148 24.69 -0.55 -2.16
N ILE A 149 23.37 -0.42 -2.27
CA ILE A 149 22.61 -0.98 -3.39
C ILE A 149 23.12 -0.42 -4.72
N ARG A 150 23.30 0.90 -4.82
CA ARG A 150 23.79 1.56 -6.03
C ARG A 150 25.17 1.08 -6.47
N LEU A 151 26.06 0.82 -5.52
CA LEU A 151 27.47 0.50 -5.80
C LEU A 151 27.73 -0.99 -5.99
N PHE A 152 27.00 -1.86 -5.29
CA PHE A 152 27.33 -3.29 -5.22
C PHE A 152 26.34 -4.20 -5.96
N PHE A 153 25.18 -3.71 -6.38
CA PHE A 153 24.16 -4.54 -7.02
C PHE A 153 23.80 -4.01 -8.42
N PRO A 154 23.82 -4.86 -9.46
CA PRO A 154 23.38 -4.44 -10.78
C PRO A 154 21.87 -4.13 -10.78
N PRO A 155 21.41 -3.21 -11.65
CA PRO A 155 19.98 -3.03 -11.89
C PRO A 155 19.31 -4.35 -12.26
N ARG A 156 18.09 -4.57 -11.77
CA ARG A 156 17.32 -5.78 -12.13
C ARG A 156 16.92 -5.68 -13.60
N THR A 157 17.25 -6.71 -14.36
CA THR A 157 16.84 -6.86 -15.78
C THR A 157 15.53 -7.63 -15.91
N GLU A 158 15.25 -8.53 -14.97
CA GLU A 158 14.03 -9.34 -14.93
C GLU A 158 12.99 -8.77 -13.96
N PRO A 159 11.69 -8.75 -14.31
CA PRO A 159 10.64 -8.31 -13.43
C PRO A 159 10.50 -9.23 -12.21
N LEU A 160 10.31 -8.64 -11.02
CA LEU A 160 9.90 -9.38 -9.83
C LEU A 160 8.43 -9.10 -9.54
N PHE A 161 7.59 -10.14 -9.63
CA PHE A 161 6.18 -10.05 -9.32
C PHE A 161 5.92 -10.25 -7.84
N GLY A 162 4.86 -9.62 -7.31
CA GLY A 162 4.46 -9.76 -5.90
C GLY A 162 4.29 -11.22 -5.47
N ARG A 163 3.69 -12.07 -6.31
CA ARG A 163 3.52 -13.51 -6.07
C ARG A 163 4.81 -14.29 -5.82
N GLN A 164 5.96 -13.76 -6.24
CA GLN A 164 7.27 -14.37 -6.04
C GLN A 164 7.93 -13.92 -4.72
N THR A 165 7.34 -12.94 -4.03
CA THR A 165 7.91 -12.31 -2.84
C THR A 165 7.49 -13.07 -1.59
N LYS A 166 8.47 -13.70 -0.90
CA LYS A 166 8.25 -14.47 0.34
C LYS A 166 7.68 -13.66 1.51
N GLN A 167 7.72 -12.33 1.43
CA GLN A 167 7.19 -11.44 2.46
C GLN A 167 5.67 -11.21 2.33
N ILE A 168 5.07 -11.45 1.16
CA ILE A 168 3.63 -11.29 0.99
C ILE A 168 2.94 -12.48 1.65
N ARG A 169 2.33 -12.23 2.81
CA ARG A 169 1.44 -13.19 3.47
C ARG A 169 0.09 -13.12 2.74
N SER A 170 -0.19 -14.14 1.96
CA SER A 170 -1.48 -14.31 1.28
C SER A 170 -2.21 -15.52 1.86
N TYR A 171 -3.39 -15.83 1.32
CA TYR A 171 -4.18 -17.00 1.66
C TYR A 171 -3.38 -18.29 1.38
N PRO A 172 -2.89 -18.99 2.43
CA PRO A 172 -1.94 -20.10 2.27
C PRO A 172 -2.56 -21.31 1.54
N ASN A 173 -3.89 -21.45 1.62
CA ASN A 173 -4.65 -22.52 1.00
C ASN A 173 -5.36 -22.07 -0.29
N GLY A 174 -4.97 -20.92 -0.85
CA GLY A 174 -5.68 -20.27 -1.95
C GLY A 174 -6.92 -19.49 -1.51
N TYR A 175 -7.60 -18.90 -2.47
CA TYR A 175 -8.84 -18.15 -2.27
C TYR A 175 -9.75 -18.37 -3.48
N ARG A 176 -11.07 -18.25 -3.27
CA ARG A 176 -12.05 -18.19 -4.35
C ARG A 176 -12.33 -16.73 -4.67
N LEU A 177 -12.33 -16.38 -5.96
CA LEU A 177 -12.43 -14.97 -6.38
C LEU A 177 -13.78 -14.37 -5.97
N GLU A 178 -14.83 -15.17 -6.03
CA GLU A 178 -16.19 -14.88 -5.58
C GLU A 178 -16.29 -14.64 -4.06
N GLU A 179 -15.33 -15.11 -3.27
CA GLU A 179 -15.22 -14.88 -1.82
C GLU A 179 -14.32 -13.68 -1.50
N LEU A 180 -13.70 -13.07 -2.50
CA LEU A 180 -12.90 -11.86 -2.35
C LEU A 180 -13.67 -10.62 -2.80
N GLY A 181 -13.87 -9.69 -1.88
CA GLY A 181 -14.44 -8.39 -2.21
C GLY A 181 -15.19 -7.77 -1.05
N THR A 182 -15.89 -6.68 -1.33
CA THR A 182 -16.81 -6.05 -0.38
C THR A 182 -18.22 -6.54 -0.62
N PHE A 183 -18.71 -7.42 0.25
CA PHE A 183 -20.09 -7.91 0.25
C PHE A 183 -20.99 -6.93 1.00
N GLY A 184 -21.19 -5.75 0.42
CA GLY A 184 -22.15 -4.78 0.92
C GLY A 184 -23.58 -5.11 0.51
N ALA A 185 -24.56 -4.61 1.27
CA ALA A 185 -25.94 -4.58 0.81
C ALA A 185 -26.02 -3.77 -0.49
N GLY A 186 -26.40 -4.42 -1.60
CA GLY A 186 -26.46 -3.81 -2.94
C GLY A 186 -25.40 -4.29 -3.95
N CYS A 187 -24.61 -5.31 -3.64
CA CYS A 187 -23.81 -5.98 -4.68
C CYS A 187 -24.72 -6.66 -5.72
N PRO A 188 -24.58 -6.36 -7.04
CA PRO A 188 -25.42 -6.97 -8.09
C PRO A 188 -25.05 -8.43 -8.37
N VAL A 189 -23.97 -8.93 -7.76
CA VAL A 189 -23.60 -10.35 -7.81
C VAL A 189 -24.30 -11.04 -6.65
N PRO A 190 -25.23 -11.98 -6.89
CA PRO A 190 -25.87 -12.72 -5.83
C PRO A 190 -24.79 -13.42 -5.01
N GLY A 191 -24.67 -13.06 -3.73
CA GLY A 191 -23.82 -13.80 -2.80
C GLY A 191 -24.34 -15.23 -2.76
N ALA A 192 -23.50 -16.20 -3.13
CA ALA A 192 -23.80 -17.60 -2.93
C ALA A 192 -24.07 -17.78 -1.43
N SER A 193 -25.31 -18.18 -1.11
CA SER A 193 -25.74 -18.51 0.24
C SER A 193 -24.77 -19.50 0.88
N ASN A 194 -24.30 -19.15 2.07
CA ASN A 194 -23.50 -19.99 2.97
C ASN A 194 -24.15 -21.37 3.14
N PRO A 195 -23.47 -22.51 2.84
CA PRO A 195 -23.95 -23.79 3.32
C PRO A 195 -23.40 -24.00 4.74
N GLU A 196 -24.28 -23.90 5.74
CA GLU A 196 -24.01 -24.45 7.06
C GLU A 196 -23.71 -25.95 6.96
N LYS A 197 -22.83 -26.41 7.85
CA LYS A 197 -22.74 -27.76 8.45
C LYS A 197 -23.67 -28.83 7.85
N GLY A 198 -23.09 -29.89 7.26
CA GLY A 198 -23.76 -31.19 7.20
C GLY A 198 -23.37 -32.07 6.02
N SER A 199 -22.61 -33.12 6.32
CA SER A 199 -22.65 -34.47 5.75
C SER A 199 -23.37 -34.70 4.40
N GLY A 200 -22.60 -35.17 3.42
CA GLY A 200 -23.00 -36.28 2.56
C GLY A 200 -23.85 -35.98 1.32
N ALA A 201 -23.34 -36.50 0.20
CA ALA A 201 -24.01 -36.86 -1.06
C ALA A 201 -23.84 -35.91 -2.25
N ALA A 202 -23.32 -36.51 -3.31
CA ALA A 202 -23.18 -35.97 -4.65
C ALA A 202 -24.53 -35.56 -5.24
N GLN A 203 -24.56 -34.44 -5.98
CA GLN A 203 -25.41 -34.27 -7.15
C GLN A 203 -25.02 -33.06 -8.02
N SER A 204 -24.85 -33.37 -9.31
CA SER A 204 -24.89 -32.61 -10.57
C SER A 204 -24.78 -31.07 -10.57
N ALA A 205 -23.81 -30.60 -11.36
CA ALA A 205 -23.63 -29.21 -11.77
C ALA A 205 -24.79 -28.66 -12.63
N PRO A 206 -25.21 -27.40 -12.44
CA PRO A 206 -25.95 -26.68 -13.46
C PRO A 206 -24.98 -26.03 -14.44
N THR A 207 -25.25 -26.26 -15.71
CA THR A 207 -24.56 -25.71 -16.87
C THR A 207 -24.79 -24.19 -16.92
N GLY A 208 -23.71 -23.40 -16.84
CA GLY A 208 -23.74 -21.94 -16.96
C GLY A 208 -22.71 -21.46 -17.99
N CYS A 209 -23.19 -20.61 -18.90
CA CYS A 209 -22.60 -19.99 -20.10
C CYS A 209 -21.09 -20.17 -20.39
N PRO A 210 -20.71 -20.55 -21.64
CA PRO A 210 -19.32 -20.59 -22.05
C PRO A 210 -18.79 -19.15 -22.19
N VAL A 211 -17.80 -18.81 -21.37
CA VAL A 211 -16.92 -17.67 -21.65
C VAL A 211 -15.89 -18.17 -22.68
N PRO A 212 -15.68 -17.50 -23.83
CA PRO A 212 -14.67 -17.92 -24.79
C PRO A 212 -13.28 -17.80 -24.14
N HIS A 213 -12.69 -18.93 -23.81
CA HIS A 213 -11.32 -19.03 -23.28
C HIS A 213 -10.28 -19.01 -24.42
N ASP A 214 -10.40 -18.12 -25.40
CA ASP A 214 -9.47 -18.08 -26.54
C ASP A 214 -9.10 -16.65 -26.98
N LEU A 215 -8.80 -15.74 -26.03
CA LEU A 215 -8.24 -14.42 -26.37
C LEU A 215 -6.98 -14.01 -25.60
N ILE A 216 -6.33 -14.94 -24.89
CA ILE A 216 -5.04 -14.66 -24.21
C ILE A 216 -3.89 -15.52 -24.77
N ALA A 217 -4.16 -16.44 -25.69
CA ALA A 217 -3.15 -17.39 -26.19
C ALA A 217 -2.48 -17.03 -27.53
N GLU A 218 -2.99 -16.06 -28.31
CA GLU A 218 -2.45 -15.77 -29.65
C GLU A 218 -1.44 -14.60 -29.72
N ASP A 219 -1.43 -13.67 -28.76
CA ASP A 219 -0.50 -12.52 -28.83
C ASP A 219 0.92 -12.84 -28.31
N ALA A 220 1.11 -14.03 -27.72
CA ALA A 220 2.40 -14.49 -27.19
C ALA A 220 3.25 -15.30 -28.19
N ARG A 221 2.77 -15.55 -29.42
CA ARG A 221 3.53 -16.29 -30.45
C ARG A 221 4.01 -15.47 -31.64
N GLN A 222 3.67 -14.18 -31.74
CA GLN A 222 4.17 -13.31 -32.82
C GLN A 222 5.36 -12.41 -32.43
N ALA A 223 5.80 -12.42 -31.17
CA ALA A 223 6.96 -11.62 -30.73
C ALA A 223 8.30 -12.38 -30.69
N THR A 224 8.34 -13.62 -31.20
CA THR A 224 9.58 -14.42 -31.33
C THR A 224 9.65 -15.06 -32.72
N GLY A 225 9.94 -14.27 -33.76
CA GLY A 225 10.10 -14.80 -35.10
C GLY A 225 10.12 -13.75 -36.21
N SER A 226 11.17 -12.91 -36.25
CA SER A 226 11.95 -12.50 -37.42
C SER A 226 12.86 -11.34 -37.07
#